data_AF-A0A938W4M0-F1
#
_entry.id   AF-A0A938W4M0-F1
#
_cell.length_a   1.000
_cell.length_b   1.000
_cell.length_c   1.000
_cell.angle_alpha   90.00
_cell.angle_beta   90.00
_cell.angle_gamma   90.00
#
_symmetry.space_group_name_H-M   'P 1'
#
loop_
_entity.id
_entity.type
_entity.pdbx_description
1 polymer ?
#
loop_
_entity_poly.entity_id
_entity_poly.type
_entity_poly.pdbx_seq_one_letter_code
_entity_poly.pdbx_strand_id
1 'polypeptide(L)'
;MSRRFAILWICEAASASVDHARKLATQARDPAAHYQHSEIGYNYRLSNLLAAVGRGQSQVLSERVRRKREIFQYYADTLGDLPGITLMPEAPWGRCTRWLTFITVDPAQFGADREDIYRCSDNLLEWRLQPVALATEKDRLKPRLQIGKPKSLSDSL
;
A
#
# COMPACT_ATOMS: atom_id res chain seq x y z
N MET A 1 7.90 -15.07 -33.74
CA MET A 1 8.92 -14.71 -32.72
C MET A 1 8.22 -14.30 -31.43
N SER A 2 8.24 -15.21 -30.45
CA SER A 2 7.48 -15.12 -29.19
C SER A 2 8.14 -14.14 -28.21
N ARG A 3 7.50 -12.99 -27.95
CA ARG A 3 7.91 -12.09 -26.86
C ARG A 3 7.27 -12.61 -25.56
N ARG A 4 8.09 -13.21 -24.69
CA ARG A 4 7.70 -13.57 -23.32
C ARG A 4 7.40 -12.29 -22.53
N PHE A 5 6.13 -12.03 -22.24
CA PHE A 5 5.70 -10.95 -21.36
C PHE A 5 5.97 -11.32 -19.89
N ALA A 6 7.19 -11.08 -19.41
CA ALA A 6 7.48 -11.12 -17.98
C ALA A 6 7.20 -9.74 -17.37
N ILE A 7 5.96 -9.51 -16.92
CA ILE A 7 5.58 -8.28 -16.23
C ILE A 7 6.04 -8.41 -14.77
N LEU A 8 7.18 -7.79 -14.46
CA LEU A 8 7.69 -7.60 -13.10
C LEU A 8 7.50 -6.13 -12.74
N TRP A 9 6.62 -5.83 -11.77
CA TRP A 9 6.43 -4.48 -11.23
C TRP A 9 7.40 -4.27 -10.06
N ILE A 10 8.64 -3.96 -10.38
CA ILE A 10 9.60 -3.37 -9.45
C ILE A 10 9.93 -2.01 -10.06
N CYS A 11 9.42 -0.93 -9.46
CA CYS A 11 9.79 0.42 -9.87
C CYS A 11 11.11 0.77 -9.19
N GLU A 12 12.11 1.02 -10.02
CA GLU A 12 13.36 1.71 -9.67
C GLU A 12 14.19 1.07 -8.56
N ALA A 13 14.98 0.06 -8.94
CA ALA A 13 16.21 -0.28 -8.24
C ALA A 13 17.33 -0.41 -9.28
N ALA A 14 18.58 -0.21 -8.87
CA ALA A 14 19.75 -0.50 -9.71
C ALA A 14 19.59 -1.89 -10.36
N SER A 15 19.96 -2.03 -11.64
CA SER A 15 19.69 -3.23 -12.44
C SER A 15 20.05 -4.54 -11.71
N ALA A 16 21.17 -4.54 -10.99
CA ALA A 16 21.63 -5.67 -10.18
C ALA A 16 20.63 -6.09 -9.08
N SER A 17 19.96 -5.15 -8.41
CA SER A 17 18.95 -5.45 -7.38
C SER A 17 17.66 -6.01 -7.97
N VAL A 18 17.28 -5.57 -9.18
CA VAL A 18 16.10 -6.08 -9.88
C VAL A 18 16.32 -7.53 -10.36
N ASP A 19 17.51 -7.82 -10.88
CA ASP A 19 17.86 -9.17 -11.35
C ASP A 19 17.98 -10.15 -10.19
N HIS A 20 18.57 -9.73 -9.06
CA HIS A 20 18.60 -10.54 -7.85
C HIS A 20 17.18 -10.78 -7.29
N ALA A 21 16.34 -9.75 -7.21
CA ALA A 21 14.94 -9.91 -6.79
C ALA A 21 14.16 -10.85 -7.73
N ARG A 22 14.40 -10.78 -9.05
CA ARG A 22 13.80 -11.69 -10.04
C ARG A 22 14.28 -13.13 -9.84
N LYS A 23 15.58 -13.33 -9.58
CA LYS A 23 16.13 -14.65 -9.24
C LYS A 23 15.42 -15.21 -8.02
N LEU A 24 15.35 -14.45 -6.93
CA LEU A 24 14.65 -14.86 -5.70
C LEU A 24 13.17 -15.17 -5.93
N ALA A 25 12.45 -14.36 -6.70
CA ALA A 25 11.03 -14.58 -7.02
C ALA A 25 10.74 -15.83 -7.87
N THR A 26 11.78 -16.44 -8.45
CA THR A 26 11.69 -17.63 -9.30
C THR A 26 12.38 -18.85 -8.69
N GLN A 27 12.29 -18.97 -7.35
CA GLN A 27 12.92 -20.04 -6.57
C GLN A 27 14.45 -20.01 -6.56
N ALA A 28 15.07 -18.86 -6.84
CA ALA A 28 16.52 -18.69 -6.80
C ALA A 28 17.32 -19.72 -7.62
N ARG A 29 16.76 -20.15 -8.75
CA ARG A 29 17.38 -21.17 -9.60
C ARG A 29 18.66 -20.63 -10.24
N ASP A 30 19.73 -21.41 -10.16
CA ASP A 30 21.00 -21.12 -10.80
C ASP A 30 20.98 -21.49 -12.30
N PRO A 31 21.84 -20.88 -13.13
CA PRO A 31 21.90 -21.15 -14.58
C PRO A 31 22.57 -22.51 -14.86
N ALA A 32 21.89 -23.60 -14.51
CA ALA A 32 22.30 -24.97 -14.77
C ALA A 32 21.16 -25.76 -15.44
N ALA A 33 21.53 -26.81 -16.18
CA ALA A 33 20.56 -27.69 -16.85
C ALA A 33 19.64 -28.42 -15.85
N HIS A 34 20.17 -28.76 -14.68
CA HIS A 34 19.44 -29.40 -13.59
C HIS A 34 18.95 -28.37 -12.55
N TYR A 35 18.15 -28.82 -11.58
CA TYR A 35 17.70 -27.97 -10.48
C TYR A 35 18.84 -27.78 -9.48
N GLN A 36 19.45 -26.60 -9.51
CA GLN A 36 20.51 -26.19 -8.60
C GLN A 36 20.15 -24.85 -7.98
N HIS A 37 20.43 -24.72 -6.68
CA HIS A 37 20.10 -23.55 -5.88
C HIS A 37 21.26 -23.24 -4.93
N SER A 38 21.88 -22.08 -5.09
CA SER A 38 22.95 -21.57 -4.21
C SER A 38 22.42 -20.71 -3.05
N GLU A 39 21.17 -20.28 -3.13
CA GLU A 39 20.49 -19.45 -2.13
C GLU A 39 19.01 -19.85 -2.04
N ILE A 40 18.34 -19.47 -0.94
CA ILE A 40 16.91 -19.73 -0.74
C ILE A 40 16.10 -18.76 -1.59
N GLY A 41 15.17 -19.30 -2.38
CA GLY A 41 14.23 -18.51 -3.18
C GLY A 41 12.78 -18.68 -2.74
N TYR A 42 11.90 -17.96 -3.44
CA TYR A 42 10.45 -17.93 -3.20
C TYR A 42 9.69 -18.07 -4.52
N ASN A 43 8.39 -18.37 -4.42
CA ASN A 43 7.48 -18.33 -5.57
C ASN A 43 6.64 -17.05 -5.53
N TYR A 44 7.19 -15.96 -6.06
CA TYR A 44 6.50 -14.66 -6.18
C TYR A 44 6.18 -14.31 -7.63
N ARG A 45 6.15 -15.30 -8.53
CA ARG A 45 5.78 -15.08 -9.92
C ARG A 45 4.30 -14.72 -10.01
N LEU A 46 4.03 -13.53 -10.55
CA LEU A 46 2.68 -13.18 -10.97
C LEU A 46 2.25 -14.09 -12.13
N SER A 47 1.08 -14.71 -12.02
CA SER A 47 0.56 -15.57 -13.09
C SER A 47 0.21 -14.74 -14.33
N ASN A 48 0.26 -15.37 -15.51
CA ASN A 48 -0.07 -14.68 -16.76
C ASN A 48 -1.51 -14.13 -16.78
N LEU A 49 -2.45 -14.81 -16.12
CA LEU A 49 -3.83 -14.35 -15.99
C LEU A 49 -3.92 -13.06 -15.17
N LEU A 50 -3.28 -13.04 -13.99
CA LEU A 50 -3.25 -11.83 -13.15
C LEU A 50 -2.49 -10.69 -13.83
N ALA A 51 -1.43 -10.99 -14.58
CA ALA A 51 -0.71 -10.01 -15.38
C ALA A 51 -1.59 -9.41 -16.49
N ALA A 52 -2.44 -10.22 -17.15
CA ALA A 52 -3.39 -9.75 -18.14
C ALA A 52 -4.45 -8.81 -17.51
N VAL A 53 -4.99 -9.19 -16.34
CA VAL A 53 -5.90 -8.33 -15.57
C VAL A 53 -5.21 -7.02 -15.18
N GLY A 54 -4.00 -7.08 -14.64
CA GLY A 54 -3.22 -5.90 -14.25
C GLY A 54 -2.97 -4.93 -15.41
N ARG A 55 -2.71 -5.44 -16.62
CA ARG A 55 -2.62 -4.60 -17.83
C ARG A 55 -3.93 -3.89 -18.14
N GLY A 56 -5.06 -4.60 -18.09
CA GLY A 56 -6.38 -3.99 -18.28
C GLY A 56 -6.70 -2.94 -17.21
N GLN A 57 -6.39 -3.22 -15.94
CA GLN A 57 -6.56 -2.27 -14.84
C GLN A 57 -5.68 -1.02 -15.01
N SER A 58 -4.46 -1.17 -15.53
CA SER A 58 -3.53 -0.06 -15.74
C SER A 58 -4.03 0.91 -16.82
N GLN A 59 -4.74 0.43 -17.84
CA GLN A 59 -5.30 1.26 -18.91
C GLN A 59 -6.37 2.24 -18.38
N VAL A 60 -7.18 1.82 -17.41
CA VAL A 60 -8.27 2.63 -16.83
C VAL A 60 -7.89 3.28 -15.49
N LEU A 61 -6.63 3.19 -15.07
CA LEU A 61 -6.17 3.65 -13.76
C LEU A 61 -6.42 5.15 -13.56
N SER A 62 -6.08 5.97 -14.55
CA SER A 62 -6.25 7.43 -14.50
C SER A 62 -7.72 7.85 -14.31
N GLU A 63 -8.64 7.16 -14.99
CA GLU A 63 -10.09 7.41 -14.88
C GLU A 63 -10.61 7.02 -13.50
N ARG A 64 -10.15 5.89 -12.96
CA ARG A 64 -10.50 5.44 -11.61
C ARG A 64 -10.01 6.41 -10.54
N VAL A 65 -8.78 6.91 -10.68
CA VAL A 65 -8.23 7.93 -9.78
C VAL A 65 -9.05 9.23 -9.90
N ARG A 66 -9.40 9.66 -11.11
CA ARG A 66 -10.27 10.84 -11.31
C ARG A 66 -11.61 10.66 -10.59
N ARG A 67 -12.28 9.54 -10.80
CA ARG A 67 -13.58 9.25 -10.18
C ARG A 67 -13.50 9.23 -8.65
N LYS A 68 -12.44 8.65 -8.09
CA LYS A 68 -12.21 8.65 -6.63
C LYS A 68 -12.01 10.06 -6.07
N ARG A 69 -11.34 10.94 -6.81
CA ARG A 69 -11.18 12.34 -6.43
C ARG A 69 -12.49 13.13 -6.51
N GLU A 70 -13.33 12.86 -7.51
CA GLU A 70 -14.68 13.45 -7.59
C GLU A 70 -15.54 13.05 -6.38
N ILE A 71 -15.48 11.77 -5.96
CA ILE A 71 -16.18 11.28 -4.76
C ILE A 71 -15.65 11.99 -3.51
N PHE A 72 -14.33 12.14 -3.38
CA PHE A 72 -13.75 12.91 -2.27
C PHE A 72 -14.26 14.35 -2.25
N GLN A 73 -14.31 15.01 -3.41
CA GLN A 73 -14.78 16.39 -3.52
C GLN A 73 -16.25 16.51 -3.09
N TYR A 74 -17.10 15.57 -3.50
CA TYR A 74 -18.49 15.53 -3.04
C TYR A 74 -18.61 15.50 -1.51
N TYR A 75 -17.81 14.66 -0.84
CA TYR A 75 -17.78 14.63 0.63
C TYR A 75 -17.18 15.91 1.22
N ALA A 76 -16.20 16.52 0.57
CA ALA A 76 -15.63 17.80 1.00
C ALA A 76 -16.66 18.92 0.95
N ASP A 77 -17.43 19.00 -0.13
CA ASP A 77 -18.45 20.04 -0.31
C ASP A 77 -19.64 19.82 0.63
N THR A 78 -19.95 18.57 0.99
CA THR A 78 -21.13 18.25 1.83
C THR A 78 -20.82 18.26 3.33
N LEU A 79 -19.64 17.81 3.74
CA LEU A 79 -19.28 17.60 5.14
C LEU A 79 -18.18 18.55 5.64
N GLY A 80 -17.51 19.27 4.75
CA GLY A 80 -16.34 20.09 5.08
C GLY A 80 -16.64 21.27 6.02
N ASP A 81 -17.88 21.77 6.00
CA ASP A 81 -18.31 22.90 6.83
C ASP A 81 -18.90 22.47 8.18
N LEU A 82 -18.97 21.16 8.45
CA LEU A 82 -19.52 20.64 9.71
C LEU A 82 -18.52 20.76 10.86
N PRO A 83 -18.94 21.29 12.03
CA PRO A 83 -18.05 21.46 13.17
C PRO A 83 -17.55 20.09 13.68
N GLY A 84 -16.26 20.00 13.96
CA GLY A 84 -15.63 18.77 14.44
C GLY A 84 -15.39 17.71 13.36
N ILE A 85 -15.70 17.94 12.08
CA ILE A 85 -15.32 17.05 10.98
C ILE A 85 -14.08 17.62 10.27
N THR A 86 -13.09 16.77 10.04
CA THR A 86 -11.90 17.13 9.24
C THR A 86 -11.61 16.03 8.23
N LEU A 87 -11.47 16.42 6.96
CA LEU A 87 -11.11 15.51 5.88
C LEU A 87 -9.60 15.41 5.73
N MET A 88 -9.13 14.28 5.17
CA MET A 88 -7.70 14.07 4.94
C MET A 88 -7.11 15.17 4.03
N PRO A 89 -6.08 15.92 4.47
CA PRO A 89 -5.44 16.96 3.66
C PRO A 89 -4.61 16.36 2.52
N GLU A 90 -4.37 17.15 1.47
CA GLU A 90 -3.43 16.79 0.41
C GLU A 90 -2.04 17.34 0.74
N ALA A 91 -1.00 16.51 0.60
CA ALA A 91 0.36 16.97 0.82
C ALA A 91 0.81 17.89 -0.33
N PRO A 92 1.53 19.00 -0.08
CA PRO A 92 1.89 19.98 -1.11
C PRO A 92 2.87 19.46 -2.17
N TRP A 93 3.63 18.40 -1.85
CA TRP A 93 4.67 17.82 -2.71
C TRP A 93 4.18 16.67 -3.58
N GLY A 94 2.90 16.33 -3.53
CA GLY A 94 2.38 15.16 -4.23
C GLY A 94 0.90 15.25 -4.53
N ARG A 95 0.40 14.24 -5.24
CA ARG A 95 -1.01 14.11 -5.57
C ARG A 95 -1.56 12.81 -5.00
N CYS A 96 -2.57 12.92 -4.14
CA CYS A 96 -3.22 11.76 -3.55
C CYS A 96 -4.18 11.09 -4.55
N THR A 97 -4.17 9.76 -4.60
CA THR A 97 -5.13 8.99 -5.41
C THR A 97 -6.54 9.02 -4.84
N ARG A 98 -6.70 9.37 -3.55
CA ARG A 98 -7.97 9.35 -2.80
C ARG A 98 -8.65 7.97 -2.88
N TRP A 99 -7.87 6.88 -2.85
CA TRP A 99 -8.40 5.51 -2.97
C TRP A 99 -9.50 5.22 -1.94
N LEU A 100 -9.29 5.72 -0.72
CA LEU A 100 -10.24 5.80 0.37
C LEU A 100 -10.38 7.26 0.82
N THR A 101 -11.59 7.63 1.24
CA THR A 101 -11.88 8.92 1.87
C THR A 101 -11.96 8.69 3.37
N PHE A 102 -11.19 9.46 4.13
CA PHE A 102 -11.17 9.42 5.58
C PHE A 102 -11.70 10.72 6.14
N ILE A 103 -12.52 10.61 7.18
CA ILE A 103 -12.94 11.71 8.04
C ILE A 103 -12.36 11.47 9.43
N THR A 104 -11.87 12.54 10.04
CA THR A 104 -11.57 12.60 11.46
C THR A 104 -12.71 13.36 12.12
N VAL A 105 -13.21 12.81 13.23
CA VAL A 105 -14.30 13.39 14.00
C VAL A 105 -13.74 13.75 15.36
N ASP A 106 -13.92 15.00 15.76
CA ASP A 106 -13.70 15.48 17.12
C ASP A 106 -15.01 15.36 17.90
N PRO A 107 -15.12 14.41 18.85
CA PRO A 107 -16.36 14.20 19.59
C PRO A 107 -16.80 15.42 20.40
N ALA A 108 -15.87 16.27 20.83
CA ALA A 108 -16.20 17.45 21.63
C ALA A 108 -16.93 18.53 20.82
N GLN A 109 -16.62 18.65 19.52
CA GLN A 109 -17.22 19.63 18.63
C GLN A 109 -18.41 19.06 17.85
N PHE A 110 -18.34 17.79 17.45
CA PHE A 110 -19.38 17.13 16.67
C PHE A 110 -20.52 16.57 17.53
N GLY A 111 -20.25 16.24 18.80
CA GLY A 111 -21.24 15.69 19.74
C GLY A 111 -21.49 14.18 19.61
N ALA A 112 -20.73 13.49 18.75
CA ALA A 112 -20.78 12.03 18.60
C ALA A 112 -19.37 11.48 18.32
N ASP A 113 -19.07 10.29 18.82
CA ASP A 113 -17.80 9.61 18.53
C ASP A 113 -17.92 8.69 17.29
N ARG A 114 -16.79 8.19 16.80
CA ARG A 114 -16.71 7.28 15.66
C ARG A 114 -17.61 6.04 15.78
N GLU A 115 -17.79 5.54 17.00
CA GLU A 115 -18.62 4.35 17.28
C GLU A 115 -20.10 4.68 17.15
N ASP A 116 -20.52 5.89 17.56
CA ASP A 116 -21.91 6.32 17.43
C ASP A 116 -22.29 6.51 15.96
N ILE A 117 -21.38 7.07 15.17
CA ILE A 117 -21.53 7.21 13.71
C ILE A 117 -21.62 5.82 13.05
N TYR A 118 -20.75 4.89 13.44
CA TYR A 118 -20.76 3.52 12.92
C TYR A 118 -22.08 2.80 13.24
N ARG A 119 -22.60 2.95 14.46
CA ARG A 119 -23.87 2.36 14.87
C ARG A 119 -25.08 2.98 14.17
N CYS A 120 -25.03 4.28 13.89
CA CYS A 120 -26.11 5.00 13.20
C CYS A 120 -26.20 4.64 11.71
N SER A 121 -25.08 4.23 11.09
CA SER A 121 -25.13 3.61 9.77
C SER A 121 -25.69 2.19 9.90
N ASP A 122 -27.00 2.01 9.71
CA ASP A 122 -27.73 0.73 9.76
C ASP A 122 -27.27 -0.29 8.69
N ASN A 123 -25.99 -0.69 8.72
CA ASN A 123 -25.34 -1.70 7.85
C ASN A 123 -25.46 -1.48 6.32
N LEU A 124 -26.05 -0.39 5.85
CA LEU A 124 -26.12 -0.04 4.42
C LEU A 124 -24.78 0.45 3.86
N LEU A 125 -23.83 0.80 4.72
CA LEU A 125 -22.49 1.27 4.37
C LEU A 125 -21.44 0.47 5.14
N GLU A 126 -20.47 -0.12 4.42
CA GLU A 126 -19.32 -0.78 5.06
C GLU A 126 -18.29 0.28 5.51
N TRP A 127 -18.40 0.71 6.76
CA TRP A 127 -17.42 1.58 7.39
C TRP A 127 -16.28 0.75 7.99
N ARG A 128 -15.05 1.24 7.84
CA ARG A 128 -13.88 0.66 8.51
C ARG A 128 -13.27 1.68 9.45
N LEU A 129 -13.39 1.40 10.74
CA LEU A 129 -12.80 2.22 11.79
C LEU A 129 -11.29 2.05 11.76
N GLN A 130 -10.57 3.17 11.67
CA GLN A 130 -9.13 3.20 11.80
C GLN A 130 -8.76 3.92 13.10
N PRO A 131 -7.86 3.36 13.93
CA PRO A 131 -7.30 4.12 15.02
C PRO A 131 -6.50 5.28 14.42
N VAL A 132 -6.90 6.50 14.72
CA VAL A 132 -6.02 7.65 14.50
C VAL A 132 -4.92 7.52 15.53
N ALA A 133 -3.79 6.90 15.14
CA ALA A 133 -2.55 7.15 15.82
C ALA A 133 -2.24 8.62 15.59
N LEU A 134 -2.68 9.49 16.51
CA LEU A 134 -2.17 10.84 16.60
C LEU A 134 -0.66 10.65 16.67
N ALA A 135 0.03 10.94 15.56
CA ALA A 135 1.48 10.97 15.53
C ALA A 135 1.89 12.15 16.40
N THR A 136 1.84 11.95 17.73
CA THR A 136 2.51 12.82 18.67
C THR A 136 3.97 12.84 18.27
N GLU A 137 4.63 13.97 18.41
CA GLU A 137 6.01 14.19 18.00
C GLU A 137 6.98 13.11 18.53
N LYS A 138 6.59 12.43 19.60
CA LYS A 138 7.26 11.28 20.23
C LYS A 138 7.31 10.02 19.35
N ASP A 139 6.35 9.79 18.46
CA ASP A 139 6.32 8.63 17.55
C ASP A 139 7.18 8.82 16.29
N ARG A 140 7.51 10.06 15.90
CA ARG A 140 8.48 10.35 14.82
C ARG A 140 9.91 9.93 15.19
N LEU A 141 10.21 9.85 16.48
CA LEU A 141 11.55 9.57 17.02
C LEU A 141 11.77 8.10 17.38
N LYS A 142 10.85 7.18 17.08
CA LYS A 142 11.15 5.75 17.23
C LYS A 142 12.31 5.41 16.28
N PRO A 143 13.49 5.01 16.79
CA PRO A 143 14.59 4.64 15.93
C PRO A 143 14.09 3.51 15.02
N ARG A 144 14.21 3.71 13.70
CA ARG A 144 13.98 2.65 12.71
C ARG A 144 14.66 1.40 13.24
N LEU A 145 13.87 0.35 13.45
CA LEU A 145 14.31 -0.96 13.88
C LEU A 145 15.64 -1.27 13.17
N GLN A 146 16.75 -1.18 13.89
CA GLN A 146 18.02 -1.64 13.37
C GLN A 146 17.85 -3.15 13.27
N ILE A 147 17.59 -3.63 12.06
CA ILE A 147 17.66 -5.05 11.75
C ILE A 147 19.08 -5.45 12.12
N GLY A 148 19.25 -6.09 13.27
CA GLY A 148 20.55 -6.55 13.74
C GLY A 148 21.18 -7.36 12.62
N LYS A 149 22.46 -7.09 12.32
CA LYS A 149 23.23 -7.92 11.39
C LYS A 149 23.04 -9.39 11.79
N PRO A 150 22.80 -10.31 10.84
CA PRO A 150 22.72 -11.72 11.17
C PRO A 150 24.02 -12.13 11.87
N LYS A 151 23.90 -12.75 13.05
CA LYS A 151 25.06 -13.33 13.77
C LYS A 151 25.79 -14.25 12.79
N SER A 152 27.07 -13.97 12.54
CA SER A 152 27.94 -14.91 11.83
C SER A 152 28.07 -16.18 12.65
N LEU A 153 28.00 -17.33 11.98
CA LEU A 153 28.10 -18.69 12.55
C LEU A 153 29.50 -19.05 13.08
N SER A 154 30.30 -18.07 13.52
CA SER A 154 31.62 -18.27 14.12
C SER A 154 31.62 -18.27 15.65
N ASP A 155 30.53 -17.88 16.29
CA ASP A 155 30.51 -17.63 17.74
C ASP A 155 29.88 -18.81 18.51
N SER A 156 30.11 -20.02 18.05
CA SER A 156 29.64 -21.26 18.68
C SER A 156 30.66 -22.37 18.51
N LEU A 157 31.88 -22.12 18.99
CA LEU A 157 32.86 -23.11 19.41
C LEU A 157 33.47 -22.65 20.74
#